data_AF-A0A962FCW8-F1
#
_entry.id   AF-A0A962FCW8-F1
#
_cell.length_a   1.000
_cell.length_b   1.000
_cell.length_c   1.000
_cell.angle_alpha   90.00
_cell.angle_beta   90.00
_cell.angle_gamma   90.00
#
_symmetry.space_group_name_H-M   'P 1'
#
loop_
_entity.id
_entity.type
_entity.pdbx_description
1 polymer ?
#
loop_
_entity_poly.entity_id
_entity_poly.type
_entity_poly.pdbx_seq_one_letter_code
_entity_poly.pdbx_strand_id
1 'polypeptide(L)'
;MNRHGSQRGSALIYILIAIALIAALTAVFMQPASQQAQTQNSFKLAAELNGQVQLIRAAIQDCILQYPEGDNHINVVGYHANYPLEPDSSYLPSGYAASDKSVAGLRCPGNNPGGANTDQHQPMFGGDTGRFMPATPALFTPWIYRNGTNMTIDGQNVTGVFFQISTTATDPYLAEAMQKVDEQFTQCESDYIEGDGTNGCTNGSKCLRIWIKRVAPSCP
;
A
#
# COMPACT_ATOMS: atom_id res chain seq x y z
N MET A 1 -46.68 -24.07 67.84
CA MET A 1 -46.71 -23.67 66.42
C MET A 1 -45.28 -23.57 65.94
N ASN A 2 -44.82 -24.43 65.04
CA ASN A 2 -43.64 -24.21 64.19
C ASN A 2 -43.70 -25.21 63.03
N ARG A 3 -44.02 -24.73 61.83
CA ARG A 3 -43.93 -25.49 60.58
C ARG A 3 -42.62 -25.10 59.91
N HIS A 4 -41.61 -25.98 59.94
CA HIS A 4 -40.47 -25.87 59.03
C HIS A 4 -40.85 -26.51 57.69
N GLY A 5 -41.10 -25.67 56.70
CA GLY A 5 -41.24 -26.10 55.31
C GLY A 5 -39.88 -26.54 54.78
N SER A 6 -39.75 -27.83 54.46
CA SER A 6 -38.57 -28.36 53.78
C SER A 6 -38.56 -27.83 52.33
N GLN A 7 -37.79 -26.77 52.10
CA GLN A 7 -37.48 -26.28 50.76
C GLN A 7 -36.50 -27.25 50.10
N ARG A 8 -37.03 -28.18 49.29
CA ARG A 8 -36.24 -28.89 48.27
C ARG A 8 -36.04 -27.98 47.07
N GLY A 9 -35.23 -26.93 47.25
CA GLY A 9 -34.64 -26.21 46.11
C GLY A 9 -33.70 -27.17 45.41
N SER A 10 -34.09 -27.63 44.21
CA SER A 10 -33.39 -28.66 43.44
C SER A 10 -31.95 -28.23 43.16
N ALA A 11 -30.99 -28.75 43.93
CA ALA A 11 -29.55 -28.54 43.75
C ALA A 11 -29.10 -28.81 42.30
N LEU A 12 -29.86 -29.64 41.58
CA LEU A 12 -29.68 -29.97 40.18
C LEU A 12 -29.80 -28.75 39.23
N ILE A 13 -30.66 -27.78 39.55
CA ILE A 13 -30.82 -26.55 38.73
C ILE A 13 -29.57 -25.68 38.84
N TYR A 14 -29.01 -25.53 40.03
CA TYR A 14 -27.79 -24.75 40.25
C TYR A 14 -26.57 -25.37 39.56
N ILE A 15 -26.49 -26.70 39.53
CA ILE A 15 -25.43 -27.43 38.81
C ILE A 15 -25.55 -27.21 37.29
N LEU A 16 -26.77 -27.26 36.74
CA LEU A 16 -27.00 -27.03 35.30
C LEU A 16 -26.66 -25.60 34.88
N ILE A 17 -27.01 -24.61 35.70
CA ILE A 17 -26.65 -23.20 35.45
C ILE A 17 -25.13 -23.04 35.49
N ALA A 18 -24.44 -23.66 36.47
CA ALA A 18 -22.99 -23.60 36.56
C ALA A 18 -22.29 -24.22 35.34
N ILE A 19 -22.76 -25.37 34.85
CA ILE A 19 -22.21 -26.02 33.64
C ILE A 19 -22.43 -25.15 32.39
N ALA A 20 -23.62 -24.56 32.24
CA ALA A 20 -23.92 -23.66 31.13
C ALA A 20 -23.03 -22.41 31.14
N LEU A 21 -22.80 -21.83 32.32
CA LEU A 21 -21.92 -20.66 32.47
C LEU A 21 -20.45 -21.00 32.18
N ILE A 22 -19.97 -22.17 32.61
CA ILE A 22 -18.60 -22.62 32.32
C ILE A 22 -18.41 -22.89 30.83
N ALA A 23 -19.39 -23.50 30.16
CA ALA A 23 -19.35 -23.77 28.72
C ALA A 23 -19.41 -22.47 27.88
N ALA A 24 -20.18 -21.47 28.31
CA ALA A 24 -20.20 -20.16 27.68
C ALA A 24 -18.85 -19.44 27.87
N LEU A 25 -18.23 -19.54 29.05
CA LEU A 25 -16.92 -18.95 29.31
C LEU A 25 -15.83 -19.60 28.46
N THR A 26 -15.82 -20.93 28.33
CA THR A 26 -14.84 -21.62 27.47
C THR A 26 -15.02 -21.29 25.99
N ALA A 27 -16.25 -21.10 25.51
CA ALA A 27 -16.49 -20.64 24.14
C ALA A 27 -15.96 -19.22 23.86
N VAL A 28 -16.02 -18.32 24.85
CA VAL A 28 -15.48 -16.95 24.73
C VAL A 28 -13.96 -16.93 24.81
N PHE A 29 -13.34 -17.79 25.63
CA PHE A 29 -11.88 -17.92 25.72
C PHE A 29 -11.25 -18.79 24.61
N MET A 30 -12.05 -19.55 23.85
CA MET A 30 -11.63 -20.25 22.63
C MET A 30 -11.82 -19.38 21.36
N GLN A 31 -11.75 -18.05 21.47
CA GLN A 31 -11.35 -17.27 20.29
C GLN A 31 -9.96 -17.78 19.87
N PRO A 32 -9.82 -18.34 18.67
CA PRO A 32 -8.65 -19.14 18.36
C PRO A 32 -7.45 -18.20 18.31
N ALA A 33 -6.36 -18.57 18.98
CA ALA A 33 -5.10 -17.81 18.99
C ALA A 33 -4.61 -17.44 17.56
N SER A 34 -5.07 -18.17 16.54
CA SER A 34 -4.88 -17.85 15.12
C SER A 34 -5.52 -16.51 14.70
N GLN A 35 -6.71 -16.14 15.19
CA GLN A 35 -7.36 -14.85 14.89
C GLN A 35 -6.60 -13.68 15.53
N GLN A 36 -6.04 -13.89 16.73
CA GLN A 36 -5.23 -12.88 17.41
C GLN A 36 -3.88 -12.68 16.68
N ALA A 37 -3.21 -13.76 16.30
CA ALA A 37 -1.95 -13.69 15.55
C ALA A 37 -2.14 -13.06 14.16
N GLN A 38 -3.24 -13.39 13.46
CA GLN A 38 -3.59 -12.78 12.18
C GLN A 38 -3.75 -11.27 12.30
N THR A 39 -4.53 -10.81 13.28
CA THR A 39 -4.77 -9.38 13.54
C THR A 39 -3.46 -8.64 13.85
N GLN A 40 -2.56 -9.24 14.65
CA GLN A 40 -1.27 -8.60 14.94
C GLN A 40 -0.37 -8.49 13.69
N ASN A 41 -0.36 -9.53 12.86
CA ASN A 41 0.41 -9.54 11.61
C ASN A 41 -0.13 -8.52 10.62
N SER A 42 -1.45 -8.38 10.49
CA SER A 42 -2.07 -7.39 9.61
C SER A 42 -1.75 -5.96 10.07
N PHE A 43 -1.81 -5.67 11.37
CA PHE A 43 -1.44 -4.35 11.91
C PHE A 43 0.05 -4.03 11.72
N LYS A 44 0.95 -4.98 11.99
CA LYS A 44 2.39 -4.78 11.79
C LYS A 44 2.70 -4.49 10.32
N LEU A 45 2.14 -5.28 9.41
CA LEU A 45 2.35 -5.11 7.98
C LEU A 45 1.72 -3.81 7.47
N ALA A 46 0.53 -3.42 7.96
CA ALA A 46 -0.09 -2.14 7.61
C ALA A 46 0.78 -0.95 8.04
N ALA A 47 1.36 -1.01 9.24
CA ALA A 47 2.27 0.02 9.73
C ALA A 47 3.55 0.10 8.88
N GLU A 48 4.10 -1.05 8.48
CA GLU A 48 5.25 -1.13 7.58
C GLU A 48 4.94 -0.55 6.19
N LEU A 49 3.83 -0.97 5.58
CA LEU A 49 3.35 -0.46 4.29
C LEU A 49 3.12 1.06 4.36
N ASN A 50 2.42 1.55 5.38
CA ASN A 50 2.20 2.99 5.54
C ASN A 50 3.52 3.75 5.70
N GLY A 51 4.48 3.23 6.48
CA GLY A 51 5.81 3.82 6.59
C GLY A 51 6.51 3.97 5.24
N GLN A 52 6.43 2.95 4.38
CA GLN A 52 6.95 3.02 3.01
C GLN A 52 6.18 4.03 2.16
N VAL A 53 4.84 4.04 2.23
CA VAL A 53 3.98 5.00 1.52
C VAL A 53 4.36 6.46 1.86
N GLN A 54 4.51 6.77 3.15
CA GLN A 54 4.87 8.13 3.58
C GLN A 54 6.27 8.53 3.10
N LEU A 55 7.23 7.61 3.15
CA LEU A 55 8.58 7.87 2.64
C LEU A 55 8.57 8.19 1.13
N ILE A 56 7.82 7.41 0.34
CA ILE A 56 7.72 7.60 -1.11
C ILE A 56 7.02 8.93 -1.41
N ARG A 57 5.89 9.22 -0.76
CA ARG A 57 5.16 10.50 -0.93
C ARG A 57 6.06 11.68 -0.60
N ALA A 58 6.77 11.64 0.52
CA ALA A 58 7.68 12.71 0.93
C ALA A 58 8.82 12.91 -0.08
N ALA A 59 9.43 11.83 -0.58
CA ALA A 59 10.47 11.94 -1.60
C ALA A 59 9.95 12.59 -2.88
N ILE A 60 8.77 12.18 -3.36
CA ILE A 60 8.15 12.76 -4.56
C ILE A 60 7.77 14.23 -4.33
N GLN A 61 7.22 14.57 -3.16
CA GLN A 61 6.87 15.95 -2.81
C GLN A 61 8.09 16.85 -2.76
N ASP A 62 9.16 16.42 -2.08
CA ASP A 62 10.41 17.19 -2.03
C ASP A 62 10.96 17.44 -3.43
N CYS A 63 10.90 16.43 -4.29
CA CYS A 63 11.31 16.53 -5.68
C CYS A 63 10.49 17.59 -6.45
N ILE A 64 9.16 17.54 -6.36
CA ILE A 64 8.26 18.52 -7.01
C ILE A 64 8.52 19.93 -6.49
N LEU A 65 8.76 20.08 -5.18
CA LEU A 65 9.01 21.39 -4.57
C LEU A 65 10.37 21.96 -4.97
N GLN A 66 11.38 21.10 -5.12
CA GLN A 66 12.72 21.51 -5.55
C GLN A 66 12.77 21.88 -7.03
N TYR A 67 12.00 21.18 -7.86
CA TYR A 67 11.96 21.36 -9.32
C TYR A 67 10.51 21.50 -9.83
N PRO A 68 9.84 22.63 -9.53
CA PRO A 68 8.42 22.80 -9.84
C PRO A 68 8.11 22.82 -11.34
N GLU A 69 9.09 23.16 -12.18
CA GLU A 69 8.98 23.14 -13.65
C GLU A 69 9.31 21.76 -14.24
N GLY A 70 9.89 20.86 -13.44
CA GLY A 70 10.38 19.56 -13.88
C GLY A 70 11.50 19.63 -14.91
N ASP A 71 11.47 18.71 -15.87
CA ASP A 71 12.32 18.72 -17.06
C ASP A 71 11.44 18.94 -18.31
N ASN A 72 11.57 20.12 -18.90
CA ASN A 72 10.80 20.60 -20.05
C ASN A 72 11.28 20.03 -21.39
N HIS A 73 12.38 19.27 -21.41
CA HIS A 73 12.87 18.57 -22.61
C HIS A 73 12.32 17.14 -22.73
N ILE A 74 11.63 16.64 -21.69
CA ILE A 74 10.97 15.33 -21.74
C ILE A 74 9.88 15.34 -22.80
N ASN A 75 10.08 14.54 -23.85
CA ASN A 75 9.16 14.37 -24.96
C ASN A 75 8.30 13.08 -24.85
N VAL A 76 8.20 12.51 -23.65
CA VAL A 76 7.37 11.33 -23.38
C VAL A 76 5.90 11.74 -23.41
N VAL A 77 5.14 11.11 -24.33
CA VAL A 77 3.72 11.42 -24.53
C VAL A 77 2.93 11.16 -23.25
N GLY A 78 2.15 12.14 -22.81
CA GLY A 78 1.28 12.02 -21.65
C GLY A 78 1.97 12.17 -20.28
N TYR A 79 3.28 12.39 -20.25
CA TYR A 79 4.02 12.62 -19.02
C TYR A 79 3.57 13.90 -18.29
N HIS A 80 3.47 13.84 -16.97
CA HIS A 80 3.29 15.04 -16.15
C HIS A 80 4.64 15.63 -15.73
N ALA A 81 5.02 16.74 -16.37
CA ALA A 81 6.32 17.41 -16.27
C ALA A 81 6.88 17.54 -14.84
N ASN A 82 6.04 17.96 -13.90
CA ASN A 82 6.44 18.31 -12.54
C ASN A 82 6.71 17.08 -11.63
N TYR A 83 6.38 15.87 -12.09
CA TYR A 83 6.50 14.64 -11.31
C TYR A 83 7.60 13.76 -11.88
N PRO A 84 8.29 12.94 -11.07
CA PRO A 84 9.31 12.01 -11.55
C PRO A 84 8.93 11.23 -12.81
N LEU A 85 9.93 10.99 -13.64
CA LEU A 85 9.80 10.10 -14.77
C LEU A 85 9.74 8.64 -14.30
N GLU A 86 9.10 7.77 -15.10
CA GLU A 86 9.14 6.34 -14.81
C GLU A 86 10.61 5.86 -14.79
N PRO A 87 11.03 5.06 -13.78
CA PRO A 87 12.43 4.68 -13.59
C PRO A 87 13.09 3.98 -14.80
N ASP A 88 12.31 3.24 -15.59
CA ASP A 88 12.75 2.52 -16.79
C ASP A 88 12.56 3.31 -18.09
N SER A 89 12.26 4.61 -18.01
CA SER A 89 11.98 5.42 -19.19
C SER A 89 13.21 5.53 -20.10
N SER A 90 12.98 5.33 -21.41
CA SER A 90 14.01 5.45 -22.44
C SER A 90 14.56 6.87 -22.64
N TYR A 91 13.92 7.87 -22.04
CA TYR A 91 14.45 9.24 -22.03
C TYR A 91 15.65 9.37 -21.09
N LEU A 92 15.75 8.53 -20.05
CA LEU A 92 16.91 8.52 -19.17
C LEU A 92 18.13 7.99 -19.93
N PRO A 93 19.31 8.62 -19.82
CA PRO A 93 20.52 8.15 -20.47
C PRO A 93 20.89 6.71 -20.06
N SER A 94 21.61 6.01 -20.94
CA SER A 94 22.10 4.66 -20.64
C SER A 94 22.92 4.65 -19.34
N GLY A 95 22.59 3.73 -18.43
CA GLY A 95 23.19 3.64 -17.09
C GLY A 95 22.45 4.43 -16.00
N TYR A 96 21.46 5.25 -16.36
CA TYR A 96 20.62 6.01 -15.43
C TYR A 96 19.20 5.46 -15.34
N ALA A 97 18.68 4.89 -16.44
CA ALA A 97 17.45 4.12 -16.45
C ALA A 97 17.59 2.85 -15.58
N ALA A 98 16.61 2.61 -14.72
CA ALA A 98 16.45 1.34 -14.02
C ALA A 98 16.00 0.24 -14.99
N SER A 99 16.22 -1.02 -14.61
CA SER A 99 15.75 -2.18 -15.39
C SER A 99 14.24 -2.44 -15.25
N ASP A 100 13.59 -1.77 -14.29
CA ASP A 100 12.18 -1.95 -13.95
C ASP A 100 11.56 -0.61 -13.52
N LYS A 101 10.25 -0.63 -13.22
CA LYS A 101 9.50 0.53 -12.75
C LYS A 101 9.58 0.73 -11.23
N SER A 102 10.55 0.13 -10.55
CA SER A 102 10.64 0.15 -9.10
C SER A 102 10.83 1.57 -8.57
N VAL A 103 10.08 1.93 -7.53
CA VAL A 103 10.18 3.22 -6.84
C VAL A 103 11.60 3.49 -6.34
N ALA A 104 12.38 2.45 -6.00
CA ALA A 104 13.77 2.62 -5.59
C ALA A 104 14.67 3.23 -6.67
N GLY A 105 14.30 3.08 -7.95
CA GLY A 105 14.99 3.66 -9.10
C GLY A 105 14.50 5.06 -9.47
N LEU A 106 13.58 5.68 -8.71
CA LEU A 106 13.07 7.00 -9.05
C LEU A 106 14.17 8.06 -9.06
N ARG A 107 14.05 8.94 -10.06
CA ARG A 107 14.93 10.09 -10.25
C ARG A 107 14.07 11.34 -10.37
N CYS A 108 14.52 12.40 -9.74
CA CYS A 108 13.80 13.66 -9.72
C CYS A 108 14.06 14.44 -11.03
N PRO A 109 12.99 14.87 -11.75
CA PRO A 109 13.15 15.58 -13.00
C PRO A 109 13.57 17.00 -12.68
N GLY A 110 14.74 17.39 -13.17
CA GLY A 110 15.30 18.68 -12.82
C GLY A 110 16.71 18.79 -13.36
N ASN A 111 16.91 19.84 -14.13
CA ASN A 111 18.20 20.31 -14.59
C ASN A 111 19.15 20.42 -13.39
N ASN A 112 20.08 19.46 -13.26
CA ASN A 112 21.12 19.43 -12.22
C ASN A 112 21.87 20.77 -12.23
N PRO A 113 21.57 21.73 -11.32
CA PRO A 113 22.11 23.07 -11.48
C PRO A 113 23.63 23.00 -11.36
N GLY A 114 24.32 23.27 -12.48
CA GLY A 114 25.79 23.29 -12.56
C GLY A 114 26.49 22.03 -13.11
N GLY A 115 25.77 21.06 -13.68
CA GLY A 115 26.37 19.86 -14.29
C GLY A 115 26.27 19.81 -15.82
N ALA A 116 27.24 19.17 -16.48
CA ALA A 116 27.23 18.94 -17.94
C ALA A 116 26.10 18.03 -18.43
N ASN A 117 25.35 17.41 -17.52
CA ASN A 117 24.34 16.40 -17.81
C ASN A 117 22.99 16.78 -17.18
N THR A 118 22.34 17.73 -17.83
CA THR A 118 21.00 18.25 -17.48
C THR A 118 19.92 17.16 -17.47
N ASP A 119 20.14 16.08 -18.23
CA ASP A 119 19.16 15.03 -18.50
C ASP A 119 19.36 13.77 -17.63
N GLN A 120 20.37 13.77 -16.75
CA GLN A 120 20.69 12.58 -15.94
C GLN A 120 19.75 12.35 -14.76
N HIS A 121 19.06 13.41 -14.30
CA HIS A 121 18.15 13.46 -13.14
C HIS A 121 18.79 12.92 -11.83
N GLN A 122 18.58 13.57 -10.68
CA GLN A 122 19.16 13.05 -9.43
C GLN A 122 18.38 11.85 -8.91
N PRO A 123 19.04 10.78 -8.43
CA PRO A 123 18.35 9.69 -7.77
C PRO A 123 17.65 10.21 -6.51
N MET A 124 16.46 9.72 -6.22
CA MET A 124 15.70 10.11 -5.03
C MET A 124 16.05 9.26 -3.80
N PHE A 125 16.57 8.05 -4.04
CA PHE A 125 16.97 7.09 -3.02
C PHE A 125 18.42 6.67 -3.25
N GLY A 126 19.17 6.48 -2.18
CA GLY A 126 20.57 6.05 -2.21
C GLY A 126 21.44 6.77 -1.19
N GLY A 127 22.74 6.45 -1.23
CA GLY A 127 23.75 7.02 -0.33
C GLY A 127 23.80 8.55 -0.38
N ASP A 128 23.71 9.12 -1.57
CA ASP A 128 23.85 10.56 -1.78
C ASP A 128 22.65 11.37 -1.24
N THR A 129 21.45 10.78 -1.21
CA THR A 129 20.26 11.44 -0.66
C THR A 129 20.06 11.16 0.83
N GLY A 130 20.76 10.17 1.38
CA GLY A 130 20.51 9.64 2.73
C GLY A 130 19.15 8.99 2.91
N ARG A 131 18.35 8.85 1.84
CA ARG A 131 17.03 8.23 1.85
C ARG A 131 17.15 6.84 1.27
N PHE A 132 16.79 5.83 2.06
CA PHE A 132 16.83 4.44 1.61
C PHE A 132 15.43 3.87 1.62
N MET A 133 15.02 3.29 0.49
CA MET A 133 13.81 2.49 0.47
C MET A 133 13.98 1.31 1.43
N PRO A 134 13.04 1.10 2.37
CA PRO A 134 13.01 -0.11 3.16
C PRO A 134 12.90 -1.34 2.25
N ALA A 135 13.30 -2.50 2.78
CA ALA A 135 13.12 -3.76 2.07
C ALA A 135 11.65 -3.95 1.66
N THR A 136 11.44 -4.54 0.49
CA THR A 136 10.09 -4.93 0.06
C THR A 136 9.51 -5.89 1.10
N PRO A 137 8.29 -5.65 1.60
CA PRO A 137 7.66 -6.57 2.54
C PRO A 137 7.56 -7.98 1.95
N ALA A 138 7.76 -8.99 2.80
CA ALA A 138 7.74 -10.39 2.34
C ALA A 138 6.40 -10.72 1.65
N LEU A 139 6.48 -11.50 0.56
CA LEU A 139 5.35 -11.90 -0.30
C LEU A 139 4.77 -10.80 -1.19
N PHE A 140 5.33 -9.58 -1.18
CA PHE A 140 4.95 -8.53 -2.12
C PHE A 140 5.97 -8.38 -3.23
N THR A 141 5.51 -7.86 -4.36
CA THR A 141 6.38 -7.25 -5.37
C THR A 141 6.91 -5.92 -4.86
N PRO A 142 8.05 -5.44 -5.36
CA PRO A 142 8.49 -4.07 -5.10
C PRO A 142 7.41 -3.05 -5.48
N TRP A 143 7.42 -1.89 -4.82
CA TRP A 143 6.59 -0.76 -5.24
C TRP A 143 6.97 -0.33 -6.65
N ILE A 144 6.00 -0.25 -7.54
CA ILE A 144 6.18 0.27 -8.89
C ILE A 144 5.61 1.69 -8.99
N TYR A 145 6.22 2.55 -9.77
CA TYR A 145 5.78 3.91 -10.02
C TYR A 145 5.27 4.08 -11.45
N ARG A 146 4.23 4.91 -11.62
CA ARG A 146 3.64 5.25 -12.92
C ARG A 146 3.32 6.73 -13.00
N ASN A 147 3.62 7.33 -14.15
CA ASN A 147 3.32 8.74 -14.45
C ASN A 147 2.96 8.88 -15.93
N GLY A 148 1.69 9.19 -16.20
CA GLY A 148 1.26 9.39 -17.57
C GLY A 148 -0.22 9.68 -17.72
N THR A 149 -0.62 9.94 -18.97
CA THR A 149 -2.02 10.02 -19.38
C THR A 149 -2.38 8.82 -20.25
N ASN A 150 -3.63 8.35 -20.15
CA ASN A 150 -4.16 7.23 -20.94
C ASN A 150 -3.28 5.97 -20.90
N MET A 151 -2.62 5.71 -19.77
CA MET A 151 -1.83 4.50 -19.57
C MET A 151 -2.78 3.31 -19.46
N THR A 152 -2.59 2.28 -20.29
CA THR A 152 -3.30 1.01 -20.10
C THR A 152 -2.52 0.14 -19.11
N ILE A 153 -3.18 -0.23 -18.01
CA ILE A 153 -2.62 -1.04 -16.93
C ILE A 153 -3.64 -2.11 -16.66
N ASP A 154 -3.27 -3.38 -16.87
CA ASP A 154 -4.15 -4.55 -16.67
C ASP A 154 -5.60 -4.26 -17.09
N GLY A 155 -5.78 -3.90 -18.37
CA GLY A 155 -7.07 -3.61 -18.99
C GLY A 155 -7.77 -2.29 -18.61
N GLN A 156 -7.27 -1.54 -17.62
CA GLN A 156 -7.80 -0.24 -17.23
C GLN A 156 -7.02 0.90 -17.88
N ASN A 157 -7.73 1.92 -18.39
CA ASN A 157 -7.11 3.19 -18.77
C ASN A 157 -6.99 4.10 -17.56
N VAL A 158 -5.77 4.54 -17.29
CA VAL A 158 -5.38 5.28 -16.09
C VAL A 158 -4.67 6.57 -16.51
N THR A 159 -5.05 7.69 -15.91
CA THR A 159 -4.40 8.99 -16.10
C THR A 159 -4.05 9.56 -14.73
N GLY A 160 -2.77 9.86 -14.53
CA GLY A 160 -2.27 10.45 -13.30
C GLY A 160 -0.88 9.95 -12.91
N VAL A 161 -0.58 10.14 -11.63
CA VAL A 161 0.69 9.78 -11.00
C VAL A 161 0.39 8.97 -9.76
N PHE A 162 0.94 7.76 -9.69
CA PHE A 162 0.71 6.86 -8.57
C PHE A 162 1.87 5.89 -8.40
N PHE A 163 1.90 5.23 -7.26
CA PHE A 163 2.74 4.07 -7.04
C PHE A 163 1.89 2.93 -6.46
N GLN A 164 2.27 1.69 -6.76
CA GLN A 164 1.46 0.52 -6.46
C GLN A 164 2.34 -0.62 -5.96
N ILE A 165 1.86 -1.35 -4.97
CA ILE A 165 2.44 -2.62 -4.54
C ILE A 165 1.42 -3.72 -4.80
N SER A 166 1.91 -4.93 -5.08
CA SER A 166 1.04 -6.07 -5.36
C SER A 166 1.52 -7.34 -4.71
N THR A 167 0.62 -8.30 -4.55
CA THR A 167 0.95 -9.66 -4.13
C THR A 167 -0.01 -10.65 -4.77
N THR A 168 0.48 -11.84 -5.14
CA THR A 168 -0.34 -12.99 -5.54
C THR A 168 -0.58 -13.95 -4.38
N ALA A 169 -0.03 -13.66 -3.19
CA ALA A 169 -0.18 -14.53 -2.04
C ALA A 169 -1.60 -14.45 -1.46
N THR A 170 -2.10 -15.61 -1.05
CA THR A 170 -3.49 -15.79 -0.64
C THR A 170 -3.72 -15.54 0.84
N ASP A 171 -2.66 -15.34 1.63
CA ASP A 171 -2.75 -15.13 3.07
C ASP A 171 -3.71 -13.96 3.41
N PRO A 172 -4.73 -14.18 4.25
CA PRO A 172 -5.74 -13.16 4.55
C PRO A 172 -5.17 -11.87 5.15
N TYR A 173 -4.13 -11.98 5.99
CA TYR A 173 -3.54 -10.82 6.67
C TYR A 173 -2.91 -9.82 5.70
N LEU A 174 -2.52 -10.24 4.49
CA LEU A 174 -1.95 -9.36 3.45
C LEU A 174 -3.02 -8.42 2.89
N ALA A 175 -4.20 -8.96 2.57
CA ALA A 175 -5.35 -8.19 2.11
C ALA A 175 -5.81 -7.21 3.20
N GLU A 176 -5.94 -7.73 4.43
CA GLU A 176 -6.33 -6.95 5.60
C GLU A 176 -5.35 -5.80 5.87
N ALA A 177 -4.05 -6.04 5.72
CA ALA A 177 -3.04 -4.99 5.87
C ALA A 177 -3.16 -3.90 4.80
N MET A 178 -3.37 -4.26 3.53
CA MET A 178 -3.59 -3.28 2.45
C MET A 178 -4.85 -2.45 2.69
N GLN A 179 -5.96 -3.10 3.07
CA GLN A 179 -7.23 -2.41 3.39
C GLN A 179 -7.06 -1.44 4.56
N LYS A 180 -6.35 -1.84 5.63
CA LYS A 180 -6.03 -0.93 6.75
C LYS A 180 -5.20 0.28 6.34
N VAL A 181 -4.39 0.18 5.29
CA VAL A 181 -3.64 1.33 4.76
C VAL A 181 -4.56 2.19 3.90
N ASP A 182 -5.36 1.57 3.02
CA ASP A 182 -6.36 2.25 2.19
C ASP A 182 -7.35 3.08 3.04
N GLU A 183 -7.83 2.53 4.15
CA GLU A 183 -8.70 3.21 5.11
C GLU A 183 -8.10 4.47 5.76
N GLN A 184 -6.76 4.64 5.71
CA GLN A 184 -6.09 5.85 6.24
C GLN A 184 -6.07 7.00 5.25
N PHE A 185 -6.39 6.74 3.99
CA PHE A 185 -6.40 7.73 2.92
C PHE A 185 -7.83 8.03 2.49
N THR A 186 -8.00 9.17 1.83
CA THR A 186 -9.29 9.46 1.19
C THR A 186 -9.48 8.57 -0.04
N GLN A 187 -10.72 8.38 -0.47
CA GLN A 187 -11.05 7.61 -1.68
C GLN A 187 -10.40 8.15 -2.96
N CYS A 188 -9.88 9.38 -2.94
CA CYS A 188 -9.11 9.96 -4.03
C CYS A 188 -7.62 9.59 -4.01
N GLU A 189 -7.09 9.23 -2.85
CA GLU A 189 -5.66 9.11 -2.60
C GLU A 189 -5.18 7.66 -2.60
N SER A 190 -6.07 6.69 -2.41
CA SER A 190 -5.73 5.29 -2.52
C SER A 190 -6.85 4.44 -3.13
N ASP A 191 -6.47 3.28 -3.64
CA ASP A 191 -7.39 2.20 -3.95
C ASP A 191 -6.79 0.86 -3.45
N TYR A 192 -7.57 0.09 -2.69
CA TYR A 192 -7.38 -1.37 -2.59
C TYR A 192 -8.12 -2.07 -3.73
N ILE A 193 -7.42 -2.91 -4.49
CA ILE A 193 -7.95 -3.55 -5.70
C ILE A 193 -7.70 -5.05 -5.64
N GLU A 194 -8.76 -5.84 -5.78
CA GLU A 194 -8.66 -7.27 -6.08
C GLU A 194 -8.63 -7.43 -7.60
N GLY A 195 -7.51 -7.93 -8.12
CA GLY A 195 -7.23 -7.94 -9.54
C GLY A 195 -8.08 -8.93 -10.30
N ASP A 196 -8.77 -8.43 -11.32
CA ASP A 196 -9.51 -9.20 -12.32
C ASP A 196 -8.88 -9.13 -13.72
N GLY A 197 -7.74 -8.42 -13.84
CA GLY A 197 -7.04 -8.20 -15.11
C GLY A 197 -7.66 -7.11 -15.99
N THR A 198 -8.66 -6.37 -15.48
CA THR A 198 -9.34 -5.26 -16.15
C THR A 198 -9.39 -3.97 -15.32
N ASN A 199 -9.02 -4.03 -14.05
CA ASN A 199 -9.11 -2.93 -13.08
C ASN A 199 -7.74 -2.35 -12.67
N GLY A 200 -6.70 -2.56 -13.49
CA GLY A 200 -5.36 -2.04 -13.20
C GLY A 200 -4.61 -2.80 -12.10
N CYS A 201 -5.10 -3.99 -11.76
CA CYS A 201 -4.38 -4.98 -10.99
C CYS A 201 -4.46 -6.33 -11.73
N THR A 202 -3.33 -7.02 -11.83
CA THR A 202 -3.21 -8.30 -12.52
C THR A 202 -4.19 -9.33 -11.93
N ASN A 203 -4.82 -10.14 -12.78
CA ASN A 203 -5.79 -11.14 -12.35
C ASN A 203 -5.22 -12.08 -11.28
N GLY A 204 -5.93 -12.23 -10.16
CA GLY A 204 -5.51 -13.06 -9.02
C GLY A 204 -4.52 -12.38 -8.06
N SER A 205 -4.10 -11.15 -8.34
CA SER A 205 -3.31 -10.33 -7.42
C SER A 205 -4.20 -9.46 -6.55
N LYS A 206 -3.66 -9.03 -5.41
CA LYS A 206 -4.18 -7.92 -4.62
C LYS A 206 -3.23 -6.74 -4.83
N CYS A 207 -3.76 -5.55 -5.03
CA CYS A 207 -2.97 -4.35 -5.23
C CYS A 207 -3.40 -3.26 -4.26
N LEU A 208 -2.42 -2.54 -3.72
CA LEU A 208 -2.63 -1.27 -3.04
C LEU A 208 -2.00 -0.18 -3.89
N ARG A 209 -2.83 0.72 -4.39
CA ARG A 209 -2.44 1.85 -5.22
C ARG A 209 -2.53 3.14 -4.42
N ILE A 210 -1.49 3.95 -4.44
CA ILE A 210 -1.46 5.27 -3.80
C ILE A 210 -1.27 6.34 -4.87
N TRP A 211 -2.23 7.25 -4.95
CA TRP A 211 -2.25 8.35 -5.89
C TRP A 211 -1.50 9.56 -5.33
N ILE A 212 -0.56 10.07 -6.12
CA ILE A 212 0.00 11.41 -5.95
C ILE A 212 -0.88 12.43 -6.67
N LYS A 213 -1.36 12.06 -7.86
CA LYS A 213 -2.28 12.84 -8.68
C LYS A 213 -3.23 11.89 -9.39
N ARG A 214 -4.52 11.95 -9.09
CA ARG A 214 -5.56 11.16 -9.76
C ARG A 214 -6.31 12.02 -10.76
N VAL A 215 -6.44 11.55 -12.00
CA VAL A 215 -7.23 12.22 -13.05
C VAL A 215 -8.26 11.24 -13.62
N ALA A 216 -7.83 10.04 -14.00
CA ALA A 216 -8.71 8.95 -14.43
C ALA A 216 -8.23 7.61 -13.84
N PRO A 217 -9.12 6.77 -13.28
CA PRO A 217 -10.55 7.03 -13.06
C PRO A 217 -10.78 8.23 -12.13
N SER A 218 -11.83 9.01 -12.39
CA SER A 218 -12.19 10.15 -11.55
C SER A 218 -12.47 9.67 -10.13
N CYS A 219 -12.17 10.50 -9.14
CA CYS A 219 -12.71 10.25 -7.82
C CYS A 219 -14.24 10.31 -7.88
N PRO A 220 -14.95 9.41 -7.18
CA PRO A 220 -16.39 9.53 -6.97
C PRO A 220 -16.75 10.75 -6.12
#